data_AF-X0VL89-F1
#
_entry.id   AF-X0VL89-F1
#
_cell.length_a   1.000
_cell.length_b   1.000
_cell.length_c   1.000
_cell.angle_alpha   90.00
_cell.angle_beta   90.00
_cell.angle_gamma   90.00
#
_symmetry.space_group_name_H-M   'P 1'
#
loop_
_entity.id
_entity.type
_entity.pdbx_description
1 polymer ?
#
loop_
_entity_poly.entity_id
_entity_poly.type
_entity_poly.pdbx_seq_one_letter_code
_entity_poly.pdbx_strand_id
1 'polypeptide(L)'
;TVEVRQVIRPMQCPKCQHENEDDARFCGECATSLTHGGVCPSCGQSCKPGQKFCNACAHPLTEPAGATPAREPAAYTPKHLADKILKGKSALEGERKQVTVLFAALSR
;
A
#
# COMPACT_ATOMS: atom_id res chain seq x y z
N THR A 1 0.81 7.47 -46.32
CA THR A 1 1.64 8.01 -45.23
C THR A 1 0.72 8.38 -44.08
N VAL A 2 0.60 7.50 -43.09
CA VAL A 2 -0.14 7.83 -41.86
C VAL A 2 0.90 8.36 -40.88
N GLU A 3 1.01 9.69 -40.77
CA GLU A 3 1.74 10.29 -39.67
C GLU A 3 0.93 10.02 -38.40
N VAL A 4 1.42 9.11 -37.56
CA VAL A 4 0.89 8.94 -36.21
C VAL A 4 1.28 10.18 -35.42
N ARG A 5 0.51 11.26 -35.57
CA ARG A 5 0.56 12.38 -34.63
C ARG A 5 0.07 11.83 -33.31
N GLN A 6 1.00 11.50 -32.41
CA GLN A 6 0.66 11.20 -31.02
C GLN A 6 -0.11 12.41 -30.48
N VAL A 7 -1.40 12.20 -30.23
CA VAL A 7 -2.23 13.18 -29.53
C VAL A 7 -1.78 13.13 -28.08
N ILE A 8 -0.76 13.94 -27.74
CA ILE A 8 -0.34 14.14 -26.36
C ILE A 8 -1.53 14.80 -25.66
N ARG A 9 -2.19 14.10 -24.75
CA ARG A 9 -3.31 14.65 -24.00
C ARG A 9 -2.74 15.29 -22.73
N PRO A 10 -2.95 16.57 -22.49
CA PRO A 10 -2.45 17.15 -21.26
C PRO A 10 -3.10 16.47 -20.03
N MET A 11 -2.33 16.29 -18.94
CA MET A 11 -2.82 15.78 -17.67
C MET A 11 -2.84 16.86 -16.58
N GLN A 12 -3.87 16.83 -15.73
CA GLN A 12 -4.01 17.82 -14.66
C GLN A 12 -3.34 17.36 -13.37
N CYS A 13 -2.60 18.23 -12.67
CA CYS A 13 -2.06 17.89 -11.35
C CYS A 13 -3.21 17.69 -10.35
N PRO A 14 -3.23 16.57 -9.62
CA PRO A 14 -4.31 16.25 -8.68
C PRO A 14 -4.35 17.16 -7.45
N LYS A 15 -3.27 17.91 -7.17
CA LYS A 15 -3.18 18.86 -6.05
C LYS A 15 -3.53 20.31 -6.44
N CYS A 16 -3.22 20.75 -7.66
CA CYS A 16 -3.28 22.15 -8.09
C CYS A 16 -4.22 22.41 -9.26
N GLN A 17 -4.67 21.36 -9.96
CA GLN A 17 -5.46 21.43 -11.20
C GLN A 17 -4.77 22.09 -12.40
N HIS A 18 -3.52 22.52 -12.26
CA HIS A 18 -2.70 22.95 -13.38
C HIS A 18 -2.59 21.86 -14.44
N GLU A 19 -2.61 22.28 -15.69
CA GLU A 19 -2.44 21.42 -16.85
C GLU A 19 -0.95 21.16 -17.11
N ASN A 20 -0.57 19.89 -17.24
CA ASN A 20 0.79 19.43 -17.43
C ASN A 20 0.86 18.52 -18.65
N GLU A 21 2.04 18.34 -19.22
CA GLU A 21 2.25 17.40 -20.32
C GLU A 21 1.97 15.95 -19.84
N ASP A 22 1.51 15.07 -20.73
CA ASP A 22 1.08 13.68 -20.43
C ASP A 22 2.23 12.83 -19.83
N ASP A 23 3.48 13.20 -20.14
CA ASP A 23 4.72 12.62 -19.63
C ASP A 23 5.33 13.43 -18.47
N ALA A 24 4.67 14.50 -18.02
CA ALA A 24 5.16 15.33 -16.94
C ALA A 24 5.29 14.51 -15.66
N ARG A 25 6.42 14.67 -14.98
CA ARG A 25 6.70 13.90 -13.76
C ARG A 25 6.17 14.57 -12.51
N PHE A 26 5.91 15.87 -12.57
CA PHE A 26 5.50 16.74 -11.46
C PHE A 26 4.65 17.91 -12.01
N CYS A 27 3.75 18.51 -11.20
CA CYS A 27 3.01 19.74 -11.59
C CYS A 27 3.97 20.90 -11.75
N GLY A 28 3.91 21.62 -12.87
CA GLY A 28 4.63 22.87 -13.10
C GLY A 28 4.28 23.99 -12.10
N GLU A 29 3.13 23.93 -11.44
CA GLU A 29 2.66 24.95 -10.49
C GLU A 29 2.75 24.51 -9.01
N CYS A 30 2.58 23.22 -8.73
CA CYS A 30 2.31 22.66 -7.40
C CYS A 30 3.40 21.72 -6.89
N ALA A 31 4.32 21.38 -7.77
CA ALA A 31 5.39 20.39 -7.59
C ALA A 31 4.93 19.00 -7.11
N THR A 32 3.63 18.65 -7.20
CA THR A 32 3.15 17.30 -6.84
C THR A 32 3.60 16.30 -7.87
N SER A 33 4.06 15.13 -7.43
CA SER A 33 4.45 14.06 -8.32
C SER A 33 3.26 13.59 -9.17
N LEU A 34 3.49 13.55 -10.48
CA LEU A 34 2.58 13.10 -11.52
C LEU A 34 3.05 11.81 -12.20
N THR A 35 4.24 11.30 -11.83
CA THR A 35 4.73 9.99 -12.27
C THR A 35 4.26 8.88 -11.28
N HIS A 36 4.23 7.58 -11.58
CA HIS A 36 5.42 6.80 -11.93
C HIS A 36 5.11 5.47 -12.63
N GLY A 37 5.60 5.36 -13.86
CA GLY A 37 6.20 4.12 -14.35
C GLY A 37 7.68 4.16 -14.10
N GLY A 38 8.23 3.07 -13.58
CA GLY A 38 9.61 3.02 -13.11
C GLY A 38 9.89 1.67 -12.48
N VAL A 39 11.07 1.47 -11.91
CA VAL A 39 11.41 0.24 -11.22
C VAL A 39 10.85 0.29 -9.79
N CYS A 40 10.31 -0.82 -9.30
CA CYS A 40 9.83 -0.87 -7.92
C CYS A 40 10.96 -0.67 -6.92
N PRO A 41 10.79 0.20 -5.90
CA PRO A 41 11.81 0.45 -4.89
C PRO A 41 12.03 -0.73 -3.92
N SER A 42 11.11 -1.69 -3.86
CA SER A 42 11.23 -2.87 -2.99
C SER A 42 11.76 -4.11 -3.69
N CYS A 43 11.35 -4.37 -4.93
CA CYS A 43 11.66 -5.61 -5.66
C CYS A 43 12.65 -5.43 -6.81
N GLY A 44 12.94 -4.20 -7.25
CA GLY A 44 13.80 -3.96 -8.41
C GLY A 44 13.17 -4.34 -9.76
N GLN A 45 11.89 -4.72 -9.80
CA GLN A 45 11.18 -5.09 -11.04
C GLN A 45 10.72 -3.86 -11.81
N SER A 46 10.82 -3.88 -13.14
CA SER A 46 10.24 -2.85 -13.99
C SER A 46 8.72 -2.78 -13.83
N CYS A 47 8.23 -1.60 -13.49
CA CYS A 47 6.81 -1.30 -13.34
C CYS A 47 6.35 -0.39 -14.48
N LYS A 48 5.20 -0.73 -15.04
CA LYS A 48 4.59 0.03 -16.13
C LYS A 48 4.15 1.41 -15.61
N PRO A 49 4.15 2.46 -16.45
CA PRO A 49 3.53 3.73 -16.13
C PRO A 49 2.11 3.57 -15.59
N GLY A 50 1.83 4.25 -14.48
CA GLY A 50 0.55 4.21 -13.78
C GLY A 50 0.34 3.01 -12.85
N GLN A 51 1.32 2.12 -12.67
CA GLN A 51 1.19 1.04 -11.70
C GLN A 51 1.23 1.58 -10.26
N LYS A 52 0.25 1.18 -9.46
CA LYS A 52 0.16 1.56 -8.04
C LYS A 52 0.94 0.63 -7.11
N PHE A 53 1.24 -0.59 -7.56
CA PHE A 53 1.94 -1.64 -6.78
C PHE A 53 2.85 -2.47 -7.70
N CYS A 54 3.97 -3.01 -7.17
CA CYS A 54 4.83 -3.96 -7.89
C CYS A 54 4.12 -5.29 -8.08
N ASN A 55 3.96 -5.76 -9.33
CA ASN A 55 3.38 -7.07 -9.61
C ASN A 55 4.23 -8.26 -9.09
N ALA A 56 5.50 -8.03 -8.75
CA ALA A 56 6.39 -9.08 -8.23
C ALA A 56 6.46 -9.15 -6.69
N CYS A 57 6.23 -8.05 -5.96
CA CYS A 57 6.33 -8.03 -4.49
C CYS A 57 5.22 -7.28 -3.75
N ALA A 58 4.23 -6.76 -4.49
CA ALA A 58 3.12 -5.97 -3.98
C ALA A 58 3.48 -4.64 -3.27
N HIS A 59 4.72 -4.16 -3.37
CA HIS A 59 5.09 -2.87 -2.77
C HIS A 59 4.41 -1.69 -3.48
N PRO A 60 3.84 -0.72 -2.74
CA PRO A 60 3.20 0.46 -3.33
C PRO A 60 4.20 1.33 -4.08
N LEU A 61 3.86 1.73 -5.31
CA LEU A 61 4.70 2.53 -6.23
C LEU A 61 4.28 4.00 -6.26
N THR A 62 3.08 4.30 -5.76
CA THR A 62 2.64 5.65 -5.43
C THR A 62 2.65 5.79 -3.93
N GLU A 63 3.07 6.95 -3.43
CA GLU A 63 2.77 7.28 -2.04
C GLU A 63 1.24 7.24 -1.86
N PRO A 64 0.70 6.61 -0.80
CA PRO A 64 -0.70 6.74 -0.49
C PRO A 64 -0.97 8.23 -0.24
N ALA A 65 -1.73 8.87 -1.12
CA ALA A 65 -2.31 10.17 -0.86
C ALA A 65 -3.20 10.02 0.38
N GLY A 66 -2.63 10.28 1.56
CA GLY A 66 -3.20 9.92 2.83
C GLY A 66 -2.76 8.55 3.35
N ALA A 67 -1.46 8.36 3.58
CA ALA A 67 -1.10 7.76 4.85
C ALA A 67 -1.65 8.70 5.92
N THR A 68 -2.89 8.48 6.35
CA THR A 68 -3.28 8.94 7.68
C THR A 68 -2.17 8.42 8.60
N PRO A 69 -1.49 9.29 9.37
CA PRO A 69 -0.62 8.79 10.43
C PRO A 69 -1.48 7.77 11.17
N ALA A 70 -0.95 6.56 11.37
CA ALA A 70 -1.67 5.49 12.04
C ALA A 70 -2.45 6.12 13.18
N ARG A 71 -3.79 6.21 13.05
CA ARG A 71 -4.60 6.94 14.03
C ARG A 71 -4.30 6.25 15.33
N GLU A 72 -3.55 6.92 16.20
CA GLU A 72 -3.21 6.35 17.48
C GLU A 72 -4.53 5.93 18.11
N PRO A 73 -4.71 4.65 18.47
CA PRO A 73 -5.98 4.15 19.01
C PRO A 73 -6.48 5.01 20.19
N ALA A 74 -5.56 5.72 20.85
CA ALA A 74 -5.83 6.71 21.88
C ALA A 74 -6.91 7.75 21.50
N ALA A 75 -7.03 8.14 20.22
CA ALA A 75 -7.97 9.18 19.81
C ALA A 75 -9.46 8.74 19.82
N TYR A 76 -9.74 7.44 19.67
CA TYR A 76 -11.12 6.92 19.58
C TYR A 76 -11.47 5.91 20.66
N THR A 77 -10.52 5.56 21.55
CA THR A 77 -10.76 4.58 22.62
C THR A 77 -10.95 5.29 23.96
N PRO A 78 -12.19 5.42 24.48
CA PRO A 78 -12.44 5.90 25.83
C PRO A 78 -11.58 5.17 26.86
N LYS A 79 -11.05 5.88 27.87
CA LYS A 79 -10.10 5.34 28.87
C LYS A 79 -10.54 4.00 29.47
N HIS A 80 -11.81 3.90 29.86
CA HIS A 80 -12.38 2.69 30.44
C HIS A 80 -12.37 1.47 29.49
N LEU A 81 -12.47 1.68 28.17
CA LEU A 81 -12.36 0.60 27.18
C LEU A 81 -10.90 0.20 26.95
N ALA A 82 -9.98 1.17 26.91
CA ALA A 82 -8.54 0.89 26.84
C ALA A 82 -8.08 0.07 28.07
N ASP A 83 -8.53 0.43 29.27
CA ASP A 83 -8.24 -0.29 30.51
C ASP A 83 -8.77 -1.73 30.47
N LYS A 84 -9.97 -1.94 29.91
CA LYS A 84 -10.55 -3.28 29.74
C LYS A 84 -9.76 -4.14 28.75
N ILE A 85 -9.33 -3.55 27.63
CA ILE A 85 -8.53 -4.26 26.61
C ILE A 85 -7.16 -4.65 27.19
N LEU A 86 -6.51 -3.74 27.92
CA LEU A 86 -5.21 -4.01 28.56
C LEU A 86 -5.33 -5.08 29.64
N LYS A 87 -6.38 -5.06 30.46
CA LYS A 87 -6.65 -6.09 31.47
C LYS A 87 -7.03 -7.44 30.86
N GLY A 88 -7.68 -7.44 29.70
CA GLY A 88 -8.11 -8.64 28.98
C GLY A 88 -7.07 -9.25 28.05
N LYS A 89 -5.87 -8.66 27.91
CA LYS A 89 -4.82 -9.17 27.00
C LYS A 89 -4.45 -10.64 27.26
N SER A 90 -4.33 -11.03 28.52
CA SER A 90 -4.01 -12.41 28.91
C SER A 90 -5.13 -13.41 28.57
N ALA A 91 -6.37 -12.96 28.39
CA ALA A 91 -7.47 -13.81 27.96
C ALA A 91 -7.49 -14.04 26.43
N LEU A 92 -6.76 -13.22 25.66
CA LEU A 92 -6.65 -13.33 24.21
C LEU A 92 -5.41 -14.12 23.77
N GLU A 93 -4.47 -14.36 24.67
CA GLU A 93 -3.39 -15.31 24.45
C GLU A 93 -3.99 -16.72 24.46
N GLY A 94 -4.29 -17.23 23.25
CA GLY A 94 -4.94 -18.52 23.07
C GLY A 94 -4.29 -19.65 23.89
N GLU A 95 -5.12 -20.56 24.38
CA GLU A 95 -4.69 -21.68 25.22
C GLU A 95 -3.78 -22.65 24.43
N ARG A 96 -2.52 -22.80 24.87
CA ARG A 96 -1.61 -23.82 24.33
C ARG A 96 -1.84 -25.15 25.07
N LYS A 97 -2.58 -26.07 24.46
CA LYS A 97 -2.78 -27.42 25.00
C LYS A 97 -1.66 -28.35 24.53
N GLN A 98 -1.07 -29.10 25.46
CA GLN A 98 -0.14 -30.17 25.12
C GLN A 98 -0.93 -31.35 24.56
N VAL A 99 -0.53 -31.84 23.39
CA VAL A 99 -1.18 -32.96 22.71
C VAL A 99 -0.15 -34.06 22.47
N THR A 100 -0.50 -35.30 22.81
CA THR A 100 0.33 -36.48 22.54
C THR A 100 -0.21 -37.19 21.30
N VAL A 101 0.66 -37.39 20.31
CA VAL A 101 0.32 -38.12 19.08
C VAL A 101 0.94 -39.52 19.15
N LEU A 102 0.09 -40.55 19.02
CA LEU A 102 0.53 -41.94 18.90
C LEU A 102 0.50 -42.36 17.43
N PHE A 103 1.63 -42.87 16.92
CA PHE A 103 1.71 -43.46 15.59
C PHE A 103 1.69 -44.99 15.70
N ALA A 104 0.80 -45.64 14.95
CA ALA A 104 0.76 -47.10 14.84
C ALA A 104 1.01 -47.51 13.38
N ALA A 105 2.00 -48.38 13.17
CA ALA A 105 2.24 -48.99 11.87
C ALA A 105 1.53 -50.34 11.82
N LEU A 106 0.71 -50.55 10.79
CA LEU A 106 0.06 -51.83 10.53
C LEU A 106 0.83 -52.53 9.40
N SER A 107 1.39 -53.70 9.69
CA SER A 107 1.92 -54.62 8.68
C SER A 107 0.81 -55.57 8.21
N ARG A 108 0.80 -55.88 6.90
CA ARG A 108 -0.16 -56.79 6.27
C ARG A 108 0.27 -58.25 6.39
#